data_AF-V9DEY0-F1
#
_entry.id   AF-V9DEY0-F1
#
_cell.length_a   1.000
_cell.length_b   1.000
_cell.length_c   1.000
_cell.angle_alpha   90.00
_cell.angle_beta   90.00
_cell.angle_gamma   90.00
#
_symmetry.space_group_name_H-M   'P 1'
#
loop_
_entity.id
_entity.type
_entity.pdbx_description
1 polymer ?
#
loop_
_entity_poly.entity_id
_entity_poly.type
_entity_poly.pdbx_seq_one_letter_code
_entity_poly.pdbx_strand_id
1 'polypeptide(L)' 'MPKAQKGALLQCDPPQMAMVRKIDRESNHAYILEEIDDKTCLVKENRVEEIKAKVKELMDAAMGVDEDDNDDKDSDLD' A
#
# COMPACT_ATOMS: atom_id res chain seq x y z
N MET A 1 -10.09 -28.41 16.14
CA MET A 1 -10.10 -27.37 17.20
C MET A 1 -10.11 -26.02 16.53
N PRO A 2 -10.96 -25.07 16.97
CA PRO A 2 -10.96 -23.71 16.42
C PRO A 2 -9.64 -23.00 16.77
N LYS A 3 -9.10 -22.24 15.81
CA LYS A 3 -7.92 -21.39 15.98
C LYS A 3 -8.33 -19.94 15.74
N ALA A 4 -7.79 -19.03 16.54
CA ALA A 4 -7.95 -17.60 16.35
C ALA A 4 -6.55 -16.96 16.29
N GLN A 5 -6.35 -16.08 15.32
CA GLN A 5 -5.11 -15.36 15.13
C GLN A 5 -5.38 -13.86 15.13
N LYS A 6 -4.59 -13.11 15.89
CA LYS A 6 -4.68 -11.66 15.94
C LYS A 6 -4.01 -11.05 14.71
N GLY A 7 -4.64 -10.03 14.13
CA GLY A 7 -4.14 -9.28 12.97
C GLY A 7 -5.08 -8.15 12.60
N ALA A 8 -4.67 -7.34 11.63
CA ALA A 8 -5.54 -6.36 11.01
C ALA A 8 -6.13 -6.95 9.72
N LEU A 9 -7.44 -6.79 9.53
CA LEU A 9 -8.11 -7.17 8.29
C LEU A 9 -7.93 -6.05 7.26
N LEU A 10 -7.26 -6.33 6.16
CA LEU A 10 -7.08 -5.41 5.05
C LEU A 10 -8.01 -5.80 3.91
N GLN A 11 -8.87 -4.88 3.49
CA GLN A 11 -9.77 -5.06 2.36
C GLN A 11 -9.55 -3.94 1.34
N CYS A 12 -9.30 -4.31 0.08
CA CYS A 12 -9.08 -3.37 -1.01
C CYS A 12 -9.44 -3.99 -2.37
N ASP A 13 -9.45 -3.18 -3.42
CA ASP A 13 -9.76 -3.66 -4.77
C ASP A 13 -8.62 -4.53 -5.34
N PRO A 14 -8.91 -5.47 -6.27
CA PRO A 14 -7.92 -6.42 -6.79
C PRO A 14 -6.61 -5.78 -7.31
N PRO A 15 -6.62 -4.60 -7.99
CA PRO A 15 -5.38 -3.94 -8.38
C PRO A 15 -4.53 -3.49 -7.18
N GLN A 16 -5.16 -2.95 -6.14
CA GLN A 16 -4.48 -2.54 -4.91
C GLN A 16 -3.98 -3.76 -4.14
N MET A 17 -4.77 -4.84 -4.10
CA MET A 17 -4.35 -6.11 -3.49
C MET A 17 -3.13 -6.71 -4.22
N ALA A 18 -3.07 -6.60 -5.55
CA ALA A 18 -1.89 -7.01 -6.32
C ALA A 18 -0.63 -6.21 -5.92
N MET A 19 -0.77 -4.90 -5.66
CA MET A 19 0.33 -4.07 -5.13
C MET A 19 0.73 -4.52 -3.72
N VAL A 20 -0.22 -4.80 -2.83
CA VAL A 20 0.04 -5.30 -1.48
C VAL A 20 0.80 -6.64 -1.52
N ARG A 21 0.36 -7.59 -2.36
CA ARG A 21 1.05 -8.88 -2.57
C ARG A 21 2.45 -8.71 -3.16
N LYS A 22 2.66 -7.69 -4.01
CA LYS A 22 3.98 -7.34 -4.53
C LYS A 22 4.90 -6.86 -3.41
N ILE A 23 4.44 -5.89 -2.62
CA ILE A 23 5.17 -5.35 -1.46
C ILE A 23 5.55 -6.45 -0.47
N ASP A 24 4.62 -7.37 -0.18
CA ASP A 24 4.86 -8.47 0.74
C ASP A 24 5.93 -9.44 0.25
N ARG A 25 5.88 -9.82 -1.03
CA ARG A 25 6.89 -10.67 -1.66
C ARG A 25 8.27 -10.00 -1.69
N GLU A 26 8.34 -8.71 -2.02
CA GLU A 26 9.60 -7.95 -2.04
C GLU A 26 10.21 -7.77 -0.64
N SER A 27 9.36 -7.81 0.39
CA SER A 27 9.78 -7.68 1.79
C SER A 27 9.86 -9.04 2.50
N ASN A 28 10.04 -10.13 1.75
CA ASN A 28 10.23 -11.48 2.27
C ASN A 28 9.09 -11.93 3.21
N HIS A 29 7.85 -11.70 2.80
CA HIS A 29 6.61 -12.06 3.52
C HIS A 29 6.50 -11.45 4.91
N ALA A 30 6.90 -10.18 5.03
CA ALA A 30 6.93 -9.47 6.31
C ALA A 30 5.56 -8.94 6.76
N TYR A 31 4.54 -8.85 5.89
CA TYR A 31 3.29 -8.13 6.17
C TYR A 31 2.08 -9.04 6.28
N ILE A 32 1.87 -9.89 5.28
CA ILE A 32 0.69 -10.74 5.17
C ILE A 32 0.86 -11.95 6.07
N LEU A 33 -0.14 -12.18 6.92
CA LEU A 33 -0.25 -13.35 7.79
C LEU A 33 -1.04 -14.47 7.11
N GLU A 34 -2.11 -14.11 6.41
CA GLU A 34 -3.00 -15.06 5.73
C GLU A 34 -3.72 -14.37 4.56
N GLU A 35 -3.81 -15.06 3.42
CA GLU A 35 -4.64 -14.63 2.29
C GLU A 35 -6.03 -15.27 2.45
N ILE A 36 -7.08 -14.45 2.47
CA ILE A 36 -8.45 -14.92 2.69
C ILE A 36 -9.17 -15.07 1.34
N ASP A 37 -9.12 -14.02 0.52
CA ASP A 37 -9.69 -14.00 -0.83
C ASP A 37 -8.96 -12.98 -1.72
N ASP A 38 -9.53 -12.66 -2.89
CA ASP A 38 -8.94 -11.74 -3.87
C ASP A 38 -8.94 -10.27 -3.45
N LYS A 39 -9.75 -9.92 -2.45
CA LYS A 39 -9.93 -8.55 -1.94
C LYS A 39 -9.53 -8.39 -0.49
N THR A 40 -9.30 -9.48 0.22
CA THR A 40 -9.15 -9.51 1.68
C THR A 40 -7.94 -10.34 2.09
N CYS A 41 -7.10 -9.77 2.95
CA CYS A 41 -6.02 -10.49 3.61
C CYS A 41 -5.87 -10.06 5.07
N LEU A 42 -5.32 -10.96 5.88
CA LEU A 42 -4.94 -10.68 7.25
C LEU A 42 -3.49 -10.21 7.28
N VAL A 43 -3.22 -9.06 7.89
CA VAL A 43 -1.88 -8.46 7.98
C VAL A 43 -1.45 -8.21 9.42
N LYS A 44 -0.14 -8.02 9.64
CA LYS A 44 0.39 -7.62 10.95
C LYS A 44 -0.08 -6.21 11.33
N GLU A 45 -0.69 -6.07 12.51
CA GLU A 45 -1.27 -4.81 13.00
C GLU A 45 -0.26 -3.65 13.01
N ASN A 46 0.99 -3.91 13.38
CA ASN A 46 2.04 -2.89 13.47
C ASN A 46 2.64 -2.47 12.13
N ARG A 47 2.17 -3.02 11.01
CA ARG A 47 2.70 -2.74 9.66
C ARG A 47 1.67 -2.13 8.72
N VAL A 48 0.43 -1.90 9.17
CA VAL A 48 -0.66 -1.39 8.33
C VAL A 48 -0.31 -0.04 7.69
N GLU A 49 0.23 0.90 8.47
CA GLU A 49 0.58 2.23 7.97
C GLU A 49 1.72 2.18 6.95
N GLU A 50 2.66 1.26 7.12
CA GLU A 50 3.76 1.06 6.16
C GLU A 50 3.25 0.50 4.83
N ILE A 51 2.30 -0.45 4.86
CA ILE A 51 1.66 -0.98 3.64
C ILE A 51 0.92 0.15 2.92
N LYS A 52 0.15 0.96 3.63
CA LYS A 52 -0.60 2.09 3.04
C LYS A 52 0.34 3.08 2.35
N ALA A 53 1.44 3.46 2.99
CA ALA A 53 2.43 4.37 2.41
C ALA A 53 3.06 3.81 1.13
N LYS A 54 3.51 2.55 1.15
CA LYS A 54 4.10 1.90 -0.03
C LYS A 54 3.12 1.72 -1.18
N VAL A 55 1.87 1.38 -0.88
CA VAL A 55 0.82 1.27 -1.91
C VAL A 55 0.58 2.64 -2.55
N LYS A 56 0.53 3.71 -1.75
CA LYS A 56 0.39 5.08 -2.26
C LYS A 56 1.56 5.48 -3.16
N GLU A 57 2.79 5.25 -2.72
CA GLU A 57 4.01 5.53 -3.51
C GLU A 57 3.99 4.80 -4.87
N LEU A 58 3.59 3.53 -4.90
CA LEU A 58 3.45 2.77 -6.15
C LEU A 58 2.36 3.31 -7.06
N MET A 59 1.26 3.85 -6.50
CA MET A 59 0.20 4.48 -7.28
C MET A 59 0.66 5.80 -7.88
N ASP A 60 1.31 6.64 -7.08
CA ASP A 60 1.80 7.96 -7.49
C ASP A 60 2.84 7.81 -8.61
N ALA A 61 3.79 6.87 -8.45
CA ALA A 61 4.78 6.52 -9.46
C ALA A 61 4.15 5.97 -10.76
N ALA A 62 3.06 5.18 -10.66
CA ALA A 62 2.37 4.66 -11.83
C ALA A 62 1.56 5.74 -12.58
N MET A 63 1.13 6.79 -11.88
CA MET A 63 0.39 7.92 -12.45
C MET A 63 1.31 9.01 -13.01
N GLY A 64 2.63 8.90 -12.84
CA GLY A 64 3.59 9.93 -13.28
C GLY A 64 3.38 11.26 -12.55
N VAL A 65 2.88 11.21 -11.31
CA VAL A 65 2.80 12.40 -10.46
C VAL A 65 4.21 12.62 -9.91
N ASP A 66 5.08 13.18 -10.73
CA ASP A 66 6.32 13.79 -10.26
C ASP A 66 5.90 15.00 -9.41
N GLU A 67 6.32 15.06 -8.15
CA GLU A 67 6.03 16.18 -7.22
C GLU A 67 6.73 17.51 -7.63
N ASP A 68 7.21 17.62 -8.87
CA ASP A 68 7.96 18.75 -9.46
C ASP A 68 7.05 19.79 -10.18
N ASP A 69 5.73 19.76 -9.98
CA ASP A 69 4.80 20.78 -10.49
C ASP A 69 4.39 21.80 -9.39
N ASN A 70 5.29 22.07 -8.44
CA ASN A 70 5.13 23.16 -7.45
C ASN A 70 5.75 24.46 -8.00
N ASP A 71 4.96 25.18 -8.79
CA ASP A 71 4.94 26.65 -8.91
C ASP A 71 6.23 27.40 -9.33
N ASP A 72 6.70 27.13 -10.55
CA ASP A 72 7.43 28.11 -11.38
C ASP A 72 6.48 29.21 -11.94
N LYS A 73 5.71 29.88 -11.08
CA LYS A 73 4.85 31.01 -11.47
C LYS A 73 4.70 32.04 -10.37
N ASP A 74 5.74 32.84 -10.12
CA ASP A 74 5.60 34.19 -9.52
C ASP A 74 6.88 35.03 -9.63
N SER A 75 7.60 34.99 -10.76
CA SER A 75 8.80 35.83 -10.96
C SER A 75 8.68 37.01 -11.92
N ASP A 76 7.52 37.27 -12.53
CA ASP A 76 7.37 38.42 -13.45
C ASP A 76 6.13 39.26 -13.12
N LEU A 77 6.23 40.15 -12.12
CA LEU A 77 5.50 41.42 -12.02
C LEU A 77 5.96 42.21 -10.76
N ASP A 78 7.06 42.97 -10.89
CA ASP A 78 7.21 44.39 -10.47
C ASP A 78 8.66 44.87 -10.65
#